data_AF-A0A973N047-F1
#
_entry.id   AF-A0A973N047-F1
#
_cell.length_a   1.000
_cell.length_b   1.000
_cell.length_c   1.000
_cell.angle_alpha   90.00
_cell.angle_beta   90.00
_cell.angle_gamma   90.00
#
_symmetry.space_group_name_H-M   'P 1'
#
loop_
_entity.id
_entity.type
_entity.pdbx_description
1 polymer ?
#
loop_
_entity_poly.entity_id
_entity_poly.type
_entity_poly.pdbx_seq_one_letter_code
_entity_poly.pdbx_strand_id
1 'polypeptide(L)'
;MKKRVHACLECGGDRSAKAEFCSASCRTDFNNRRKARGAELHDLFMAHRFDRANAQALGVLQAMNRMASIWREEDKARRDSRRSWRATREVLEERPYLRGIRGQV
;
A
#
# COMPACT_ATOMS: atom_id res chain seq x y z
N MET A 1 -6.06 -13.36 -18.30
CA MET A 1 -4.58 -13.23 -18.38
C MET A 1 -3.93 -14.12 -17.33
N LYS A 2 -2.98 -15.00 -17.69
CA LYS A 2 -2.24 -15.82 -16.72
C LYS A 2 -1.27 -14.92 -15.95
N LYS A 3 -1.43 -14.80 -14.63
CA LYS A 3 -0.50 -14.05 -13.76
C LYS A 3 0.89 -14.70 -13.87
N ARG A 4 1.88 -13.96 -14.35
CA ARG A 4 3.28 -14.40 -14.36
C ARG A 4 3.79 -14.42 -12.91
N VAL A 5 4.17 -15.60 -12.43
CA VAL A 5 4.65 -15.81 -11.04
C VAL A 5 5.93 -15.01 -10.73
N HIS A 6 6.70 -14.67 -11.77
CA HIS A 6 7.94 -13.90 -11.69
C HIS A 6 7.87 -12.55 -12.43
N ALA A 7 6.72 -11.88 -12.42
CA ALA A 7 6.63 -10.50 -12.92
C ALA A 7 7.10 -9.48 -11.87
N CYS A 8 7.81 -8.46 -12.34
CA CYS A 8 8.17 -7.26 -11.61
C CYS A 8 6.91 -6.54 -11.17
N LEU A 9 6.85 -6.17 -9.89
CA LEU A 9 5.65 -5.55 -9.36
C LEU A 9 5.35 -4.18 -10.00
N GLU A 10 6.39 -3.45 -10.42
CA GLU A 10 6.21 -2.09 -10.97
C GLU A 10 6.06 -2.01 -12.48
N CYS A 11 6.82 -2.75 -13.28
CA CYS A 11 6.71 -2.71 -14.75
C CYS A 11 6.02 -3.94 -15.37
N GLY A 12 5.94 -5.07 -14.64
CA GLY A 12 5.35 -6.32 -15.16
C GLY A 12 6.30 -7.18 -15.98
N GLY A 13 7.51 -6.68 -16.27
CA GLY A 13 8.57 -7.42 -16.94
C GLY A 13 9.17 -8.52 -16.06
N ASP A 14 10.11 -9.29 -16.60
CA ASP A 14 10.67 -10.44 -15.91
C ASP A 14 11.60 -10.02 -14.76
N ARG A 15 11.63 -10.81 -13.69
CA ARG A 15 12.51 -10.63 -12.53
C ARG A 15 12.99 -11.98 -12.01
N SER A 16 14.02 -11.96 -11.16
CA SER A 16 14.43 -13.17 -10.45
C SER A 16 13.34 -13.64 -9.48
N ALA A 17 13.32 -14.95 -9.20
CA ALA A 17 12.31 -15.55 -8.33
C ALA A 17 12.29 -14.95 -6.92
N LYS A 18 13.47 -14.54 -6.42
CA LYS A 18 13.68 -13.99 -5.08
C LYS A 18 13.46 -12.47 -4.98
N ALA A 19 13.43 -11.75 -6.09
CA ALA A 19 13.22 -10.29 -6.09
C ALA A 19 11.73 -9.94 -6.22
N GLU A 20 11.33 -8.74 -5.82
CA GLU A 20 9.98 -8.20 -6.10
C GLU A 20 9.98 -7.27 -7.34
N PHE A 21 11.15 -6.72 -7.68
CA PHE A 21 11.36 -5.77 -8.77
C PHE A 21 12.50 -6.25 -9.68
N CYS A 22 12.45 -5.88 -10.96
CA CYS A 22 13.53 -6.18 -11.92
C CYS A 22 14.73 -5.22 -11.78
N SER A 23 14.54 -4.03 -11.20
CA SER A 23 15.58 -3.01 -11.07
C SER A 23 15.36 -2.10 -9.85
N ALA A 24 16.41 -1.36 -9.48
CA ALA A 24 16.32 -0.33 -8.45
C ALA A 24 15.35 0.79 -8.83
N SER A 25 15.30 1.19 -10.11
CA SER A 25 14.35 2.21 -10.60
C SER A 25 12.90 1.80 -10.35
N CYS A 26 12.53 0.57 -10.75
CA CYS A 26 11.18 0.05 -10.52
C CYS A 26 10.80 0.03 -9.03
N ARG A 27 11.75 -0.30 -8.14
CA ARG A 27 11.53 -0.23 -6.69
C ARG A 27 11.34 1.21 -6.21
N THR A 28 12.13 2.15 -6.73
CA THR A 28 12.03 3.58 -6.41
C THR A 28 10.69 4.15 -6.85
N ASP A 29 10.24 3.88 -8.08
CA ASP A 29 8.96 4.37 -8.60
C ASP A 29 7.78 3.85 -7.77
N PHE A 30 7.82 2.55 -7.43
CA PHE A 30 6.84 1.95 -6.53
C PHE A 30 6.83 2.60 -5.15
N ASN A 31 8.00 2.86 -4.56
CA ASN A 31 8.11 3.51 -3.26
C ASN A 31 7.66 4.97 -3.29
N ASN A 32 7.96 5.71 -4.36
CA ASN A 32 7.51 7.09 -4.56
C ASN A 32 5.99 7.17 -4.68
N ARG A 33 5.38 6.24 -5.44
CA ARG A 33 3.92 6.12 -5.53
C ARG A 33 3.29 5.89 -4.16
N ARG A 34 3.85 4.98 -3.37
CA ARG A 34 3.40 4.74 -1.99
C ARG A 34 3.59 5.96 -1.10
N LYS A 35 4.69 6.69 -1.25
CA LYS A 35 4.98 7.90 -0.46
C LYS A 35 3.95 8.98 -0.75
N ALA A 36 3.63 9.23 -2.02
CA ALA A 36 2.62 10.21 -2.42
C ALA A 36 1.22 9.86 -1.89
N ARG A 37 0.76 8.63 -2.15
CA ARG A 37 -0.54 8.13 -1.64
C ARG A 37 -0.59 8.13 -0.11
N GLY A 38 0.53 7.81 0.54
CA GLY A 38 0.65 7.85 2.00
C GLY A 38 0.52 9.26 2.57
N ALA A 39 1.09 10.27 1.91
CA ALA A 39 0.94 11.67 2.32
C ALA A 39 -0.52 12.11 2.25
N GLU A 40 -1.23 11.79 1.15
CA GLU A 40 -2.66 12.10 1.01
C GLU A 40 -3.52 11.40 2.07
N LEU A 41 -3.18 10.17 2.46
CA LEU A 41 -3.93 9.39 3.46
C LEU A 41 -3.66 9.83 4.90
N HIS A 42 -2.46 10.36 5.17
CA HIS A 42 -1.94 10.52 6.52
C HIS A 42 -2.85 11.40 7.38
N ASP A 43 -3.24 12.56 6.89
CA ASP A 43 -4.03 13.51 7.68
C ASP A 43 -5.42 12.97 7.98
N LEU A 44 -6.05 12.28 7.02
CA LEU A 44 -7.33 11.59 7.22
C LEU A 44 -7.21 10.46 8.24
N PHE A 45 -6.12 9.68 8.20
CA PHE A 45 -5.89 8.63 9.19
C PHE A 45 -5.69 9.21 10.59
N MET A 46 -4.95 10.32 10.71
CA MET A 46 -4.73 11.00 11.98
C MET A 46 -6.02 11.61 12.52
N ALA A 47 -6.83 12.27 11.69
CA ALA A 47 -8.16 12.75 12.06
C ALA A 47 -9.06 11.61 12.50
N HIS A 48 -9.11 10.50 11.74
CA HIS A 48 -9.89 9.33 12.11
C HIS A 48 -9.47 8.73 13.48
N ARG A 49 -8.18 8.80 13.82
CA ARG A 49 -7.67 8.22 15.07
C ARG A 49 -7.78 9.13 16.28
N PHE A 50 -7.62 10.45 16.10
CA PHE A 50 -7.43 11.41 17.19
C PHE A 50 -8.50 12.51 17.25
N ASP A 51 -9.26 12.73 16.18
CA ASP A 51 -10.38 13.67 16.10
C ASP A 51 -11.67 12.94 15.67
N ARG A 52 -12.05 11.94 16.47
CA ARG A 52 -13.06 10.95 16.08
C ARG A 52 -14.45 11.53 15.82
N ALA A 53 -14.90 12.47 16.65
CA ALA A 53 -16.24 13.04 16.53
C ALA A 53 -16.40 13.81 15.21
N ASN A 54 -15.43 14.68 14.91
CA ASN A 54 -15.37 15.41 13.65
C ASN A 54 -15.18 14.46 12.45
N ALA A 55 -14.27 13.49 12.57
CA ALA A 55 -14.01 12.52 11.51
C ALA A 55 -15.23 11.66 11.15
N GLN A 56 -16.06 11.33 12.14
CA GLN A 56 -17.33 10.64 11.91
C GLN A 56 -18.35 11.56 11.23
N ALA A 57 -18.52 12.80 11.71
CA ALA A 57 -19.42 13.78 11.12
C ALA A 57 -19.09 14.08 9.65
N LEU A 58 -17.80 14.09 9.30
CA LEU A 58 -17.30 14.34 7.95
C LEU A 58 -17.13 13.07 7.09
N GLY A 59 -17.42 11.87 7.61
CA GLY A 59 -17.30 10.63 6.85
C GLY A 59 -15.87 10.31 6.40
N VAL A 60 -14.88 10.60 7.23
CA VAL A 60 -13.44 10.45 6.89
C VAL A 60 -13.08 9.01 6.53
N LEU A 61 -13.66 8.01 7.20
CA LEU A 61 -13.41 6.60 6.86
C LEU A 61 -13.89 6.26 5.44
N GLN A 62 -15.05 6.78 5.04
CA GLN A 62 -15.59 6.62 3.70
C GLN A 62 -14.69 7.31 2.67
N ALA A 63 -14.19 8.51 2.98
CA ALA A 63 -13.23 9.22 2.13
C ALA A 63 -11.94 8.41 1.92
N MET A 64 -11.34 7.88 3.00
CA MET A 64 -10.16 7.00 2.92
C MET A 64 -10.42 5.76 2.05
N ASN A 65 -11.56 5.10 2.23
CA ASN A 65 -11.94 3.92 1.43
C ASN A 65 -12.16 4.28 -0.05
N ARG A 66 -12.75 5.45 -0.33
CA ARG A 66 -12.92 5.97 -1.69
C ARG A 66 -11.57 6.22 -2.37
N MET A 67 -10.61 6.82 -1.66
CA MET A 67 -9.24 7.01 -2.16
C MET A 67 -8.58 5.68 -2.50
N ALA A 68 -8.64 4.70 -1.59
CA ALA A 68 -8.09 3.37 -1.83
C ALA A 68 -8.73 2.69 -3.06
N SER A 69 -10.03 2.85 -3.27
CA SER A 69 -10.73 2.36 -4.45
C SER A 69 -10.26 3.05 -5.73
N ILE A 70 -10.12 4.38 -5.73
CA ILE A 70 -9.64 5.14 -6.89
C ILE A 70 -8.24 4.68 -7.28
N TRP A 71 -7.32 4.60 -6.32
CA TRP A 71 -5.96 4.09 -6.56
C TRP A 71 -5.95 2.68 -7.12
N ARG A 72 -6.87 1.82 -6.67
CA ARG A 72 -7.02 0.48 -7.20
C ARG A 72 -7.45 0.47 -8.66
N GLU A 73 -8.38 1.35 -9.05
CA GLU A 73 -8.80 1.52 -10.44
C GLU A 73 -7.68 2.07 -11.32
N GLU A 74 -6.90 3.04 -10.83
CA GLU A 74 -5.69 3.51 -11.52
C GLU A 74 -4.69 2.38 -11.77
N ASP A 75 -4.47 1.52 -10.78
CA ASP A 75 -3.58 0.36 -10.92
C ASP A 75 -4.14 -0.67 -11.91
N LYS A 76 -5.46 -0.85 -11.98
CA LYS A 76 -6.09 -1.69 -13.02
C LYS A 76 -5.85 -1.11 -14.41
N ALA A 77 -6.11 0.18 -14.58
CA ALA A 77 -6.02 0.88 -15.86
C ALA A 77 -4.58 0.97 -16.39
N ARG A 78 -3.59 1.22 -15.51
CA ARG A 78 -2.22 1.54 -15.92
C ARG A 78 -1.20 0.43 -15.63
N ARG A 79 -1.51 -0.49 -14.71
CA ARG A 79 -0.53 -1.44 -14.14
C ARG A 79 -1.02 -2.88 -14.18
N ASP A 80 -1.91 -3.24 -15.09
CA ASP A 80 -2.44 -4.61 -15.22
C ASP A 80 -2.88 -5.19 -13.86
N SER A 81 -3.58 -4.36 -13.08
CA SER A 81 -4.08 -4.73 -11.76
C SER A 81 -3.02 -5.15 -10.73
N ARG A 82 -1.72 -4.91 -10.98
CA ARG A 82 -0.64 -5.20 -10.03
C ARG A 82 -0.78 -4.33 -8.78
N ARG A 83 -0.50 -4.92 -7.60
CA ARG A 83 -0.63 -4.20 -6.33
C ARG A 83 0.33 -3.01 -6.26
N SER A 84 -0.10 -1.92 -5.63
CA SER A 84 0.72 -0.74 -5.35
C SER A 84 1.16 -0.64 -3.88
N TRP A 85 0.94 -1.70 -3.11
CA TRP A 85 1.30 -1.80 -1.70
C TRP A 85 2.17 -3.04 -1.48
N ARG A 86 2.91 -3.02 -0.38
CA ARG A 86 3.82 -4.11 -0.02
C ARG A 86 3.04 -5.25 0.58
N ALA A 87 3.63 -6.45 0.55
CA ALA A 87 3.06 -7.58 1.26
C ALA A 87 2.96 -7.26 2.77
N THR A 88 1.79 -7.51 3.36
CA THR A 88 1.54 -7.21 4.77
C THR A 88 2.55 -7.89 5.70
N ARG A 89 2.93 -9.14 5.37
CA ARG A 89 3.93 -9.90 6.12
C ARG A 89 5.26 -9.16 6.22
N GLU A 90 5.81 -8.69 5.10
CA GLU A 90 7.07 -7.95 5.08
C GLU A 90 6.99 -6.66 5.90
N VAL A 91 5.88 -5.93 5.81
CA VAL A 91 5.68 -4.69 6.59
C VAL A 91 5.70 -4.96 8.10
N LEU A 92 5.12 -6.09 8.53
CA LEU A 92 5.08 -6.49 9.94
C LEU A 92 6.38 -7.17 10.42
N GLU A 93 7.17 -7.74 9.52
CA GLU A 93 8.51 -8.27 9.81
C GLU A 93 9.53 -7.14 10.00
N GLU A 94 9.48 -6.10 9.17
CA GLU A 94 10.33 -4.91 9.31
C GLU A 94 9.98 -4.05 10.51
N ARG A 95 8.74 -4.15 11.01
CA ARG A 95 8.26 -3.37 12.16
C ARG A 95 7.66 -4.30 13.21
N PRO A 96 8.48 -5.11 13.89
CA PRO A 96 7.98 -6.11 14.83
C PRO A 96 7.13 -5.49 15.96
N TYR A 97 7.46 -4.27 16.38
CA TYR A 97 6.73 -3.53 17.42
C TYR A 97 5.26 -3.21 17.08
N LEU A 98 4.83 -3.37 15.82
CA LEU A 98 3.42 -3.23 15.42
C LEU A 98 2.59 -4.50 15.64
N ARG A 99 3.24 -5.67 15.83
CA ARG A 99 2.55 -6.89 16.22
C ARG A 99 2.16 -6.71 17.68
N GLY A 100 0.85 -6.59 17.95
CA GLY A 100 0.35 -6.34 19.29
C GLY A 100 1.02 -7.26 20.32
N ILE A 101 1.44 -6.69 21.45
CA ILE A 101 2.04 -7.42 22.57
C ILE A 101 0.99 -8.41 23.08
N ARG A 102 0.99 -9.64 22.55
CA ARG A 102 0.38 -10.79 23.20
C ARG A 102 1.50 -11.49 23.95
N GLY A 103 1.65 -11.22 25.25
CA GLY A 103 2.54 -11.99 26.13
C GLY A 103 3.41 -11.21 27.12
N GLN A 104 2.92 -10.15 27.75
CA GLN A 104 3.44 -9.70 29.05
C GLN A 104 2.28 -9.71 30.06
N VAL A 105 2.01 -10.90 30.60
CA VAL A 105 1.48 -11.13 31.95
C VAL A 105 2.32 -12.25 32.53
#